data_AF-A0A4Q3IY21-F1
#
_entry.id   AF-A0A4Q3IY21-F1
#
_cell.length_a   1.000
_cell.length_b   1.000
_cell.length_c   1.000
_cell.angle_alpha   90.00
_cell.angle_beta   90.00
_cell.angle_gamma   90.00
#
_symmetry.space_group_name_H-M   'P 1'
#
loop_
_entity.id
_entity.type
_entity.pdbx_description
1 polymer ?
#
loop_
_entity_poly.entity_id
_entity_poly.type
_entity_poly.pdbx_seq_one_letter_code
_entity_poly.pdbx_strand_id
1 'polypeptide(L)' 'MSETNFSPREIVSELDRFIVGQKDAKRAVAVALRNRWRRQQLPDALRQEVTPK' A
#
# COMPACT_ATOMS: atom_id res chain seq x y z
N MET A 1 0.10 -11.66 14.81
CA MET A 1 -0.57 -11.67 13.50
C MET A 1 0.46 -11.22 12.48
N SER A 2 0.67 -12.01 11.43
CA SER A 2 1.80 -11.91 10.49
C SER A 2 2.00 -10.49 9.96
N GLU A 3 3.12 -9.88 10.34
CA GLU A 3 3.54 -8.56 9.87
C GLU A 3 3.91 -8.68 8.38
N THR A 4 2.90 -8.52 7.54
CA THR A 4 2.93 -8.88 6.12
C THR A 4 3.42 -7.68 5.33
N ASN A 5 4.73 -7.64 5.17
CA ASN A 5 5.43 -6.55 4.51
C ASN A 5 5.33 -6.68 2.97
N PHE A 6 4.11 -6.74 2.44
CA PHE A 6 3.88 -6.93 1.02
C PHE A 6 4.27 -5.69 0.20
N SER A 7 4.86 -5.94 -0.96
CA SER A 7 4.98 -4.97 -2.04
C SER A 7 3.60 -4.70 -2.67
N PRO A 8 3.39 -3.53 -3.32
CA PRO A 8 2.13 -3.26 -4.01
C PRO A 8 1.74 -4.33 -5.04
N ARG A 9 2.71 -4.99 -5.68
CA ARG A 9 2.43 -6.05 -6.66
C ARG A 9 1.86 -7.30 -6.01
N GLU A 10 2.39 -7.69 -4.85
CA GLU A 10 1.89 -8.86 -4.09
C GLU A 10 0.48 -8.59 -3.57
N ILE A 11 0.20 -7.37 -3.10
CA ILE A 11 -1.16 -6.98 -2.68
C ILE A 11 -2.14 -7.11 -3.85
N VAL A 12 -1.78 -6.60 -5.03
CA VAL A 12 -2.64 -6.73 -6.23
C VAL A 12 -2.84 -8.19 -6.60
N SER A 13 -1.78 -9.01 -6.56
CA SER A 13 -1.87 -10.44 -6.86
C SER A 13 -2.79 -11.18 -5.89
N GLU A 14 -2.80 -10.80 -4.61
CA GLU A 14 -3.70 -11.40 -3.63
C GLU A 14 -5.15 -10.95 -3.88
N LEU A 15 -5.38 -9.69 -4.23
CA LEU A 15 -6.71 -9.17 -4.58
C LEU A 15 -7.25 -9.80 -5.89
N ASP A 16 -6.39 -10.18 -6.83
CA ASP A 16 -6.78 -10.88 -8.06
C ASP A 16 -7.37 -12.28 -7.80
N ARG A 17 -7.10 -12.89 -6.65
CA ARG A 17 -7.67 -14.20 -6.27
C ARG A 17 -9.15 -14.13 -5.91
N PHE A 18 -9.62 -12.96 -5.48
CA PHE A 18 -10.97 -12.79 -4.91
C PHE A 18 -11.83 -11.78 -5.67
N ILE A 19 -11.21 -10.86 -6.42
CA ILE A 19 -11.90 -9.79 -7.14
C ILE A 19 -11.56 -9.94 -8.61
N VAL A 20 -12.55 -9.94 -9.50
CA VAL A 20 -12.32 -9.99 -10.95
C VAL A 20 -12.30 -8.58 -11.53
N GLY A 21 -11.31 -8.27 -12.38
CA GLY A 21 -11.19 -6.96 -13.03
C GLY A 21 -10.68 -5.84 -12.11
N GLN A 22 -11.10 -4.60 -12.37
CA GLN A 22 -10.80 -3.42 -11.53
C GLN A 22 -9.30 -3.16 -11.27
N LYS A 23 -8.46 -3.31 -12.32
CA LYS A 23 -6.99 -3.21 -12.20
C LYS A 23 -6.52 -1.90 -11.57
N ASP A 24 -7.09 -0.77 -11.97
CA ASP A 24 -6.68 0.55 -11.46
C ASP A 24 -7.05 0.74 -10.00
N ALA A 25 -8.23 0.28 -9.59
CA ALA A 25 -8.67 0.33 -8.20
C ALA A 25 -7.77 -0.52 -7.29
N LYS A 26 -7.44 -1.75 -7.70
CA LYS A 26 -6.53 -2.63 -6.95
C LYS A 26 -5.16 -2.02 -6.78
N ARG A 27 -4.62 -1.42 -7.86
CA ARG A 27 -3.34 -0.72 -7.82
C ARG A 27 -3.39 0.48 -6.89
N ALA A 28 -4.44 1.29 -6.95
CA ALA A 28 -4.60 2.45 -6.07
C ALA A 28 -4.62 2.05 -4.59
N VAL A 29 -5.41 1.01 -4.24
CA VAL A 29 -5.49 0.49 -2.87
C VAL A 29 -4.14 -0.07 -2.40
N ALA A 30 -3.46 -0.86 -3.23
CA ALA A 30 -2.15 -1.42 -2.90
C ALA A 30 -1.08 -0.34 -2.66
N VAL A 31 -1.07 0.72 -3.46
CA VAL A 31 -0.18 1.87 -3.28
C VAL A 31 -0.52 2.64 -2.00
N ALA A 32 -1.80 2.88 -1.72
CA ALA A 32 -2.23 3.56 -0.50
C ALA A 32 -1.82 2.81 0.77
N LEU A 33 -2.02 1.48 0.80
CA LEU A 33 -1.58 0.64 1.91
C LEU A 33 -0.06 0.69 2.11
N ARG A 34 0.72 0.63 1.02
CA ARG A 34 2.19 0.73 1.08
C ARG A 34 2.66 2.10 1.56
N ASN A 35 2.00 3.18 1.13
CA ASN A 35 2.31 4.53 1.57
C ASN A 35 2.03 4.71 3.06
N ARG A 36 0.94 4.13 3.59
CA ARG A 36 0.65 4.11 5.03
C ARG A 36 1.77 3.40 5.81
N TRP A 37 2.20 2.24 5.35
CA TRP A 37 3.31 1.51 5.96
C TRP A 37 4.62 2.32 5.92
N ARG A 38 4.97 2.91 4.77
CA ARG A 38 6.15 3.79 4.65
C ARG A 38 6.10 4.96 5.63
N ARG A 39 4.92 5.57 5.83
CA ARG A 39 4.73 6.66 6.78
C ARG A 39 4.92 6.23 8.23
N GLN A 40 4.55 5.00 8.58
CA GLN A 40 4.79 4.44 9.92
C GLN A 40 6.27 4.19 10.19
N GLN A 41 7.05 3.85 9.17
CA GLN A 41 8.50 3.65 9.29
C GLN A 41 9.30 4.97 9.30
N LEU A 42 8.69 6.11 9.00
CA LEU A 42 9.37 7.41 8.99
C LEU A 42 9.46 8.00 10.42
N PRO A 43 10.64 8.50 10.82
CA PRO A 43 10.81 9.28 12.05
C PRO A 43 9.91 10.53 12.05
N ASP A 44 9.43 10.94 13.22
CA ASP A 44 8.44 12.03 13.36
C ASP A 44 8.83 13.34 12.64
N ALA A 45 10.13 13.65 12.59
CA ALA A 45 10.65 14.85 11.94
C ALA A 45 10.41 14.90 10.42
N LEU A 46 10.22 13.76 9.74
CA LEU A 46 10.08 13.68 8.27
C LEU A 46 8.64 13.39 7.81
N ARG A 47 7.69 13.16 8.73
CA ARG A 47 6.31 12.79 8.38
C ARG A 47 5.52 13.93 7.70
N GLN A 48 5.91 15.19 7.89
CA GLN A 48 5.22 16.36 7.33
C GLN A 48 5.50 16.57 5.83
N GLU A 49 6.63 16.10 5.30
CA GLU A 49 7.00 16.30 3.89
C GLU A 49 6.40 15.26 2.95
N VAL A 50 5.88 14.15 3.48
CA VAL A 50 5.28 13.06 2.69
C VAL A 50 3.76 13.20 2.67
N THR A 51 3.28 14.35 2.19
CA THR A 51 1.87 14.54 1.86
C THR A 51 1.66 14.19 0.38
N PRO A 52 0.70 13.33 0.01
CA PRO A 52 0.41 13.09 -1.40
C PRO A 52 -0.15 14.37 -2.03
N LYS A 53 0.39 14.78 -3.18
CA LYS A 53 -0.33 15.67 -4.12
C LYS A 53 -1.31 14.85 -4.94
#